data_AF-G2ZYR5-F1
#
_entry.id   AF-G2ZYR5-F1
#
_cell.length_a   1.000
_cell.length_b   1.000
_cell.length_c   1.000
_cell.angle_alpha   90.00
_cell.angle_beta   90.00
_cell.angle_gamma   90.00
#
_symmetry.space_group_name_H-M   'P 1'
#
loop_
_entity.id
_entity.type
_entity.pdbx_description
1 polymer ?
#
loop_
_entity_poly.entity_id
_entity_poly.type
_entity_poly.pdbx_seq_one_letter_code
_entity_poly.pdbx_strand_id
1 'polypeptide(L)'
;MQTTTYQPSRELQARLEAHQAACARFEAARDEADRIDADAQTQRQAAEAAETEAQQARAEVAQLLRKPGASTKEIHRLKGKERAAYTLAEDYRAVVSEYQAARAEAAQEAGINKAGERAEYASLLALYADELMRQAEATLGPLLHAMWVQELAYERGGGQGPKSPRDGVRDRMYRLVDDRFSALRFDPANDAVLQAAVRPTGLDRFDLVTHAALYRDRVLREQAATQQN
;
A
#
# COMPACT_ATOMS: atom_id res chain seq x y z
N MET A 1 15.98 -22.78 30.04
CA MET A 1 15.27 -22.43 28.78
C MET A 1 16.28 -22.57 27.65
N GLN A 2 16.17 -23.63 26.84
CA GLN A 2 16.93 -23.71 25.60
C GLN A 2 16.27 -22.74 24.62
N THR A 3 16.89 -21.59 24.37
CA THR A 3 16.56 -20.74 23.23
C THR A 3 17.06 -21.45 21.99
N THR A 4 16.29 -22.43 21.50
CA THR A 4 16.48 -22.97 20.16
C THR A 4 16.20 -21.82 19.22
N THR A 5 17.25 -21.18 18.72
CA THR A 5 17.13 -20.13 17.70
C THR A 5 16.41 -20.74 16.51
N TYR A 6 15.16 -20.34 16.29
CA TYR A 6 14.39 -20.79 15.14
C TYR A 6 15.18 -20.45 13.87
N GLN A 7 15.55 -21.47 13.12
CA GLN A 7 16.25 -21.29 11.85
C GLN A 7 15.20 -21.45 10.73
N PRO A 8 14.87 -20.37 10.00
CA PRO A 8 13.86 -20.43 8.95
C PRO A 8 14.28 -21.41 7.87
N SER A 9 13.31 -22.16 7.32
CA SER A 9 13.60 -23.04 6.20
C SER A 9 14.07 -22.25 4.98
N ARG A 10 14.70 -22.94 4.03
CA ARG A 10 15.09 -22.34 2.74
C ARG A 10 13.88 -21.79 1.98
N GLU A 11 12.72 -22.44 2.09
CA GLU A 11 11.49 -22.00 1.44
C GLU A 11 10.97 -20.70 2.08
N LEU A 12 11.02 -20.60 3.42
CA LEU A 12 10.62 -19.40 4.13
C LEU A 12 11.58 -18.23 3.85
N GLN A 13 12.89 -18.49 3.77
CA GLN A 13 13.87 -17.49 3.34
C GLN A 13 13.57 -16.97 1.94
N ALA A 14 13.29 -17.85 0.97
CA ALA A 14 12.94 -17.45 -0.38
C ALA A 14 11.65 -16.60 -0.42
N ARG A 15 10.66 -16.90 0.43
CA ARG A 15 9.44 -16.08 0.56
C ARG A 15 9.70 -14.72 1.20
N LEU A 16 10.60 -14.67 2.17
CA LEU A 16 11.03 -13.41 2.77
C LEU A 16 11.72 -12.51 1.74
N GLU A 17 12.61 -13.06 0.92
CA GLU A 17 13.25 -12.34 -0.18
C GLU A 17 12.23 -11.84 -1.22
N ALA A 18 11.24 -12.67 -1.57
CA ALA A 18 10.17 -12.27 -2.48
C ALA A 18 9.31 -11.13 -1.92
N HIS A 19 8.98 -11.17 -0.62
CA HIS A 19 8.29 -10.09 0.07
C HIS A 19 9.13 -8.80 0.07
N GLN A 20 10.41 -8.87 0.41
CA GLN A 20 11.32 -7.72 0.39
C GLN A 20 11.45 -7.11 -1.01
N ALA A 21 11.52 -7.93 -2.05
CA ALA A 21 11.52 -7.45 -3.44
C ALA A 21 10.18 -6.79 -3.83
N ALA A 22 9.05 -7.25 -3.28
CA ALA A 22 7.77 -6.59 -3.46
C ALA A 22 7.69 -5.25 -2.71
N CYS A 23 8.23 -5.17 -1.48
CA CYS A 23 8.37 -3.93 -0.72
C CYS A 23 9.17 -2.89 -1.51
N ALA A 24 10.35 -3.26 -2.01
CA ALA A 24 11.22 -2.35 -2.76
C ALA A 24 10.54 -1.80 -4.03
N ARG A 25 9.75 -2.64 -4.73
CA ARG A 25 8.97 -2.21 -5.90
C ARG A 25 7.87 -1.21 -5.52
N PHE A 26 7.16 -1.46 -4.42
CA PHE A 26 6.16 -0.51 -3.93
C PHE A 26 6.80 0.81 -3.50
N GLU A 27 7.91 0.78 -2.77
CA GLU A 27 8.61 1.98 -2.32
C GLU A 27 9.12 2.80 -3.51
N ALA A 28 9.71 2.15 -4.51
CA ALA A 28 10.12 2.84 -5.74
C ALA A 28 8.94 3.50 -6.47
N ALA A 29 7.79 2.82 -6.57
CA ALA A 29 6.59 3.37 -7.19
C ALA A 29 5.98 4.53 -6.38
N ARG A 30 5.97 4.43 -5.05
CA ARG A 30 5.56 5.53 -4.14
C ARG A 30 6.47 6.74 -4.32
N ASP A 31 7.78 6.53 -4.29
CA ASP A 31 8.75 7.61 -4.33
C ASP A 31 8.71 8.32 -5.69
N GLU A 32 8.44 7.59 -6.77
CA GLU A 32 8.19 8.18 -8.09
C GLU A 32 6.90 9.01 -8.13
N ALA A 33 5.80 8.51 -7.53
CA ALA A 33 4.57 9.29 -7.41
C ALA A 33 4.78 10.59 -6.60
N ASP A 34 5.59 10.54 -5.55
CA ASP A 34 5.95 11.70 -4.72
C ASP A 34 6.80 12.70 -5.48
N ARG A 35 7.77 12.22 -6.26
CA ARG A 35 8.59 13.04 -7.15
C ARG A 35 7.74 13.78 -8.18
N ILE A 36 6.83 13.08 -8.85
CA ILE A 36 5.93 13.67 -9.85
C ILE A 36 5.01 14.72 -9.21
N ASP A 37 4.48 14.47 -8.01
CA ASP A 37 3.63 15.46 -7.33
C ASP A 37 4.42 16.72 -6.93
N ALA A 38 5.66 16.57 -6.48
CA ALA A 38 6.54 17.69 -6.17
C ALA A 38 6.88 18.52 -7.42
N ASP A 39 7.16 17.87 -8.55
CA ASP A 39 7.39 18.54 -9.83
C ASP A 39 6.12 19.29 -10.27
N ALA A 40 4.95 18.66 -10.18
CA ALA A 40 3.67 19.28 -10.51
C ALA A 40 3.41 20.55 -9.69
N GLN A 41 3.73 20.51 -8.40
CA GLN A 41 3.58 21.66 -7.51
C GLN A 41 4.53 22.80 -7.88
N THR A 42 5.76 22.48 -8.28
CA THR A 42 6.74 23.46 -8.76
C THR A 42 6.23 24.18 -10.02
N GLN A 43 5.65 23.44 -10.97
CA GLN A 43 5.10 24.04 -12.20
C GLN A 43 3.85 24.88 -11.92
N ARG A 44 3.01 24.50 -10.95
CA ARG A 44 1.88 25.34 -10.50
C ARG A 44 2.33 26.67 -9.95
N GLN A 45 3.34 26.67 -9.09
CA GLN A 45 3.91 27.90 -8.53
C GLN A 45 4.50 28.79 -9.63
N ALA A 46 5.14 28.19 -10.64
CA ALA A 46 5.65 28.94 -11.80
C ALA A 46 4.51 29.58 -12.62
N ALA A 47 3.41 28.86 -12.85
CA ALA A 47 2.22 29.39 -13.51
C ALA A 47 1.61 30.58 -12.76
N GLU A 48 1.45 30.45 -11.43
CA GLU A 48 0.92 31.50 -10.56
C GLU A 48 1.83 32.74 -10.55
N ALA A 49 3.14 32.55 -10.53
CA ALA A 49 4.11 33.64 -10.59
C ALA A 49 4.05 34.38 -11.93
N ALA A 50 3.99 33.66 -13.06
CA ALA A 50 3.85 34.26 -14.38
C ALA A 50 2.52 35.02 -14.54
N GLU A 51 1.42 34.49 -14.01
CA GLU A 51 0.13 35.19 -14.01
C GLU A 51 0.18 36.46 -13.14
N THR A 52 0.82 36.39 -11.97
CA THR A 52 1.02 37.57 -11.12
C THR A 52 1.82 38.65 -11.82
N GLU A 53 2.88 38.29 -12.55
CA GLU A 53 3.68 39.23 -13.34
C GLU A 53 2.85 39.88 -14.46
N ALA A 54 1.99 39.11 -15.12
CA ALA A 54 1.08 39.62 -16.15
C ALA A 54 0.08 40.63 -15.56
N GLN A 55 -0.50 40.31 -14.40
CA GLN A 55 -1.43 41.21 -13.69
C GLN A 55 -0.75 42.49 -13.22
N GLN A 56 0.50 42.42 -12.74
CA GLN A 56 1.29 43.58 -12.36
C GLN A 56 1.56 44.49 -13.57
N ALA A 57 2.02 43.94 -14.70
CA ALA A 57 2.23 44.70 -15.92
C ALA A 57 0.93 45.38 -16.40
N ARG A 58 -0.20 44.68 -16.32
CA ARG A 58 -1.53 45.24 -16.64
C ARG A 58 -1.91 46.40 -15.72
N ALA A 59 -1.67 46.25 -14.42
CA ALA A 59 -1.96 47.29 -13.43
C ALA A 59 -1.09 48.54 -13.66
N GLU A 60 0.20 48.36 -13.97
CA GLU A 60 1.12 49.46 -14.32
C GLU A 60 0.67 50.21 -15.59
N VAL A 61 0.22 49.48 -16.63
CA VAL A 61 -0.36 50.11 -17.83
C VAL A 61 -1.60 50.93 -17.47
N ALA A 62 -2.50 50.39 -16.64
CA ALA A 62 -3.70 51.10 -16.21
C ALA A 62 -3.37 52.38 -15.42
N GLN A 63 -2.30 52.37 -14.61
CA GLN A 63 -1.81 53.56 -13.93
C GLN A 63 -1.22 54.59 -14.89
N LEU A 64 -0.41 54.16 -15.88
CA LEU A 64 0.18 55.05 -16.86
C LEU A 64 -0.87 55.75 -17.73
N LEU A 65 -1.91 55.03 -18.16
CA LEU A 65 -2.99 55.59 -18.98
C LEU A 65 -3.77 56.73 -18.27
N ARG A 66 -3.72 56.80 -16.93
CA ARG A 66 -4.33 57.88 -16.15
C ARG A 66 -3.42 59.10 -15.99
N LYS A 67 -2.13 59.01 -16.34
CA LYS A 67 -1.16 60.10 -16.21
C LYS A 67 -1.11 60.93 -17.51
N PRO A 68 -1.27 62.26 -17.44
CA PRO A 68 -1.08 63.14 -18.61
C PRO A 68 0.35 63.03 -19.16
N GLY A 69 0.50 62.92 -20.48
CA GLY A 69 1.81 62.83 -21.14
C GLY A 69 2.52 61.47 -21.01
N ALA A 70 1.79 60.40 -20.66
CA ALA A 70 2.37 59.06 -20.59
C ALA A 70 3.00 58.60 -21.91
N SER A 71 4.19 57.98 -21.81
CA SER A 71 4.91 57.47 -22.98
C SER A 71 4.20 56.27 -23.59
N THR A 72 3.77 56.41 -24.84
CA THR A 72 3.17 55.31 -25.63
C THR A 72 4.15 54.14 -25.80
N LYS A 73 5.45 54.42 -25.94
CA LYS A 73 6.49 53.39 -26.02
C LYS A 73 6.52 52.52 -24.74
N GLU A 74 6.37 53.15 -23.58
CA GLU A 74 6.38 52.45 -22.30
C GLU A 74 5.12 51.60 -22.11
N ILE A 75 3.95 52.13 -22.51
CA ILE A 75 2.70 51.36 -22.53
C ILE A 75 2.82 50.13 -23.45
N HIS A 76 3.38 50.29 -24.65
CA HIS A 76 3.59 49.16 -25.57
C HIS A 76 4.55 48.12 -25.00
N ARG A 77 5.64 48.55 -24.36
CA ARG A 77 6.60 47.66 -23.68
C ARG A 77 5.91 46.83 -22.59
N LEU A 78 5.15 47.47 -21.71
CA LEU A 78 4.44 46.78 -20.63
C LEU A 78 3.33 45.87 -21.16
N LYS A 79 2.62 46.26 -22.23
CA LYS A 79 1.67 45.36 -22.91
C LYS A 79 2.36 44.14 -23.55
N GLY A 80 3.57 44.31 -24.08
CA GLY A 80 4.39 43.19 -24.53
C GLY A 80 4.75 42.24 -23.39
N LYS A 81 5.17 42.81 -22.24
CA LYS A 81 5.45 42.06 -21.00
C LYS A 81 4.22 41.29 -20.49
N GLU A 82 3.06 41.94 -20.42
CA GLU A 82 1.78 41.32 -20.03
C GLU A 82 1.46 40.11 -20.90
N ARG A 83 1.54 40.26 -22.24
CA ARG A 83 1.25 39.16 -23.17
C ARG A 83 2.23 38.00 -23.00
N ALA A 84 3.53 38.30 -22.92
CA ALA A 84 4.55 37.28 -22.74
C ALA A 84 4.37 36.50 -21.43
N ALA A 85 4.07 37.20 -20.33
CA ALA A 85 3.81 36.59 -19.04
C ALA A 85 2.53 35.73 -19.03
N TYR A 86 1.45 36.18 -19.69
CA TYR A 86 0.25 35.35 -19.85
C TYR A 86 0.50 34.10 -20.71
N THR A 87 1.24 34.22 -21.82
CA THR A 87 1.63 33.05 -22.63
C THR A 87 2.43 32.06 -21.79
N LEU A 88 3.42 32.54 -21.02
CA LEU A 88 4.22 31.69 -20.14
C LEU A 88 3.37 31.00 -19.06
N ALA A 89 2.38 31.69 -18.49
CA ALA A 89 1.45 31.09 -17.53
C ALA A 89 0.62 29.95 -18.16
N GLU A 90 0.14 30.12 -19.39
CA GLU A 90 -0.57 29.07 -20.13
C GLU A 90 0.33 27.87 -20.45
N ASP A 91 1.58 28.11 -20.87
CA ASP A 91 2.56 27.05 -21.12
C ASP A 91 2.79 26.20 -19.85
N TYR A 92 2.95 26.85 -18.69
CA TYR A 92 3.06 26.14 -17.41
C TYR A 92 1.78 25.38 -17.04
N ARG A 93 0.59 25.93 -17.32
CA ARG A 93 -0.69 25.22 -17.07
C ARG A 93 -0.82 23.96 -17.94
N ALA A 94 -0.38 24.02 -19.19
CA ALA A 94 -0.34 22.85 -20.06
C ALA A 94 0.58 21.77 -19.49
N VAL A 95 1.79 22.15 -19.06
CA VAL A 95 2.74 21.24 -18.40
C VAL A 95 2.16 20.66 -17.10
N VAL A 96 1.48 21.46 -16.28
CA VAL A 96 0.80 20.97 -15.06
C VAL A 96 -0.26 19.91 -15.39
N SER A 97 -0.99 20.05 -16.50
CA SER A 97 -1.96 19.04 -16.93
C SER A 97 -1.27 17.71 -17.30
N GLU A 98 -0.10 17.75 -17.92
CA GLU A 98 0.69 16.54 -18.22
C GLU A 98 1.17 15.88 -16.92
N TYR A 99 1.66 16.66 -15.96
CA TYR A 99 2.05 16.14 -14.64
C TYR A 99 0.87 15.55 -13.85
N GLN A 100 -0.35 16.08 -14.00
CA GLN A 100 -1.54 15.50 -13.39
C GLN A 100 -1.88 14.13 -13.97
N ALA A 101 -1.74 13.96 -15.29
CA ALA A 101 -1.90 12.65 -15.94
C ALA A 101 -0.81 11.66 -15.47
N ALA A 102 0.46 12.08 -15.49
CA ALA A 102 1.58 11.28 -15.01
C ALA A 102 1.43 10.87 -13.53
N ARG A 103 0.90 11.77 -12.68
CA ARG A 103 0.62 11.48 -11.28
C ARG A 103 -0.44 10.39 -11.14
N ALA A 104 -1.50 10.42 -11.96
CA ALA A 104 -2.53 9.39 -11.93
C ALA A 104 -1.97 8.02 -12.32
N GLU A 105 -1.10 7.97 -13.33
CA GLU A 105 -0.41 6.75 -13.75
C GLU A 105 0.54 6.22 -12.66
N ALA A 106 1.34 7.09 -12.05
CA ALA A 106 2.24 6.70 -10.97
C ALA A 106 1.49 6.20 -9.73
N ALA A 107 0.36 6.84 -9.37
CA ALA A 107 -0.50 6.38 -8.29
C ALA A 107 -1.12 4.99 -8.60
N GLN A 108 -1.49 4.75 -9.85
CA GLN A 108 -1.99 3.46 -10.31
C GLN A 108 -0.91 2.37 -10.20
N GLU A 109 0.32 2.67 -10.62
CA GLU A 109 1.46 1.75 -10.50
C GLU A 109 1.80 1.44 -9.03
N ALA A 110 1.81 2.44 -8.15
CA ALA A 110 1.95 2.21 -6.71
C ALA A 110 0.82 1.33 -6.15
N GLY A 111 -0.42 1.50 -6.63
CA GLY A 111 -1.56 0.67 -6.28
C GLY A 111 -1.44 -0.80 -6.73
N ILE A 112 -0.83 -1.05 -7.90
CA ILE A 112 -0.51 -2.41 -8.40
C ILE A 112 0.57 -3.05 -7.53
N ASN A 113 1.66 -2.32 -7.24
CA ASN A 113 2.75 -2.85 -6.42
C ASN A 113 2.32 -3.07 -4.97
N LYS A 114 1.39 -2.26 -4.43
CA LYS A 114 0.71 -2.51 -3.15
C LYS A 114 -0.05 -3.83 -3.15
N ALA A 115 -0.74 -4.18 -4.24
CA ALA A 115 -1.42 -5.46 -4.37
C ALA A 115 -0.41 -6.61 -4.38
N GLY A 116 0.71 -6.45 -5.10
CA GLY A 116 1.82 -7.41 -5.12
C GLY A 116 2.44 -7.66 -3.75
N GLU A 117 2.80 -6.60 -3.03
CA GLU A 117 3.32 -6.69 -1.65
C GLU A 117 2.34 -7.42 -0.74
N ARG A 118 1.05 -7.09 -0.80
CA ARG A 118 0.03 -7.74 0.03
C ARG A 118 -0.07 -9.25 -0.25
N ALA A 119 0.05 -9.66 -1.51
CA ALA A 119 -0.01 -11.07 -1.90
C ALA A 119 1.21 -11.86 -1.38
N GLU A 120 2.41 -11.29 -1.52
CA GLU A 120 3.64 -11.92 -1.03
C GLU A 120 3.66 -11.97 0.51
N TYR A 121 3.23 -10.90 1.18
CA TYR A 121 3.13 -10.87 2.64
C TYR A 121 2.16 -11.93 3.17
N ALA A 122 0.98 -12.06 2.56
CA ALA A 122 0.01 -13.09 2.95
C ALA A 122 0.56 -14.51 2.72
N SER A 123 1.27 -14.72 1.61
CA SER A 123 1.90 -16.01 1.30
C SER A 123 3.02 -16.36 2.29
N LEU A 124 3.83 -15.36 2.68
CA LEU A 124 4.85 -15.50 3.70
C LEU A 124 4.25 -15.90 5.05
N LEU A 125 3.18 -15.21 5.49
CA LEU A 125 2.51 -15.53 6.75
C LEU A 125 1.89 -16.94 6.74
N ALA A 126 1.29 -17.34 5.63
CA ALA A 126 0.71 -18.68 5.50
C ALA A 126 1.79 -19.77 5.62
N LEU A 127 2.89 -19.64 4.88
CA LEU A 127 3.99 -20.59 4.96
C LEU A 127 4.63 -20.61 6.35
N TYR A 128 4.80 -19.43 6.96
CA TYR A 128 5.37 -19.34 8.31
C TYR A 128 4.49 -20.04 9.34
N ALA A 129 3.17 -19.83 9.28
CA ALA A 129 2.21 -20.51 10.13
C ALA A 129 2.27 -22.04 9.93
N ASP A 130 2.35 -22.52 8.68
CA ASP A 130 2.49 -23.94 8.39
C ASP A 130 3.77 -24.54 8.97
N GLU A 131 4.90 -23.81 8.91
CA GLU A 131 6.15 -24.26 9.53
C GLU A 131 6.07 -24.33 11.05
N LEU A 132 5.47 -23.32 11.69
CA LEU A 132 5.25 -23.33 13.13
C LEU A 132 4.34 -24.50 13.55
N MET A 133 3.31 -24.81 12.77
CA MET A 133 2.44 -25.97 13.01
C MET A 133 3.19 -27.29 12.88
N ARG A 134 4.03 -27.47 11.84
CA ARG A 134 4.88 -28.66 11.69
C ARG A 134 5.87 -28.82 12.84
N GLN A 135 6.43 -27.72 13.35
CA GLN A 135 7.30 -27.77 14.52
C GLN A 135 6.54 -28.13 15.79
N ALA A 136 5.33 -27.59 15.96
CA ALA A 136 4.47 -27.92 17.08
C ALA A 136 4.06 -29.40 17.07
N GLU A 137 3.87 -30.01 15.89
CA GLU A 137 3.50 -31.42 15.73
C GLU A 137 4.45 -32.36 16.49
N ALA A 138 5.76 -32.11 16.42
CA ALA A 138 6.78 -32.89 17.12
C ALA A 138 6.62 -32.88 18.65
N THR A 139 5.87 -31.91 19.20
CA THR A 139 5.63 -31.74 20.64
C THR A 139 4.27 -32.28 21.10
N LEU A 140 3.43 -32.78 20.19
CA LEU A 140 2.08 -33.26 20.51
C LEU A 140 2.04 -34.62 21.22
N GLY A 141 3.13 -35.39 21.25
CA GLY A 141 3.17 -36.75 21.82
C GLY A 141 2.54 -36.90 23.22
N PRO A 142 2.96 -36.10 24.22
CA PRO A 142 2.35 -36.15 25.56
C PRO A 142 0.85 -35.81 25.57
N LEU A 143 0.43 -34.88 24.71
CA LEU A 143 -0.96 -34.49 24.58
C LEU A 143 -1.82 -35.63 24.00
N LEU A 144 -1.33 -36.26 22.93
CA LEU A 144 -1.98 -37.43 22.32
C LEU A 144 -2.08 -38.60 23.31
N HIS A 145 -1.05 -38.81 24.14
CA HIS A 145 -1.11 -39.82 25.19
C HIS A 145 -2.17 -39.51 26.25
N ALA A 146 -2.25 -38.25 26.72
CA ALA A 146 -3.29 -37.82 27.66
C ALA A 146 -4.70 -37.97 27.08
N MET A 147 -4.88 -37.67 25.79
CA MET A 147 -6.15 -37.88 25.07
C MET A 147 -6.55 -39.36 25.08
N TRP A 148 -5.61 -40.27 24.79
CA TRP A 148 -5.89 -41.71 24.80
C TRP A 148 -6.26 -42.22 26.20
N VAL A 149 -5.54 -41.81 27.25
CA VAL A 149 -5.88 -42.19 28.62
C VAL A 149 -7.26 -41.68 29.03
N GLN A 150 -7.63 -40.47 28.59
CA GLN A 150 -8.95 -39.89 28.86
C GLN A 150 -10.07 -40.63 28.10
N GLU A 151 -9.82 -41.06 26.85
CA GLU A 151 -10.76 -41.88 26.07
C GLU A 151 -11.04 -43.20 26.81
N LEU A 152 -9.99 -43.89 27.26
CA LEU A 152 -10.12 -45.12 28.05
C LEU A 152 -10.88 -44.91 29.38
N ALA A 153 -10.69 -43.75 30.02
CA ALA A 153 -11.41 -43.41 31.24
C ALA A 153 -12.91 -43.21 30.99
N TYR A 154 -13.29 -42.58 29.87
CA TYR A 154 -14.69 -42.44 29.48
C TYR A 154 -15.33 -43.79 29.11
N GLU A 155 -14.59 -44.67 28.42
CA GLU A 155 -15.08 -46.03 28.10
C GLU A 155 -15.36 -46.87 29.35
N ARG A 156 -14.54 -46.73 30.39
CA ARG A 156 -14.63 -47.52 31.63
C ARG A 156 -15.50 -46.90 32.72
N GLY A 157 -15.75 -45.60 32.65
CA GLY A 157 -16.60 -44.87 33.60
C GLY A 157 -18.08 -45.11 33.29
N GLY A 158 -18.70 -46.12 33.90
CA GLY A 158 -20.09 -46.54 33.66
C GLY A 158 -21.22 -45.57 34.09
N GLY A 159 -21.07 -44.26 33.89
CA GLY A 159 -22.06 -43.21 34.17
C GLY A 159 -22.29 -42.25 32.98
N GLN A 160 -22.98 -41.11 33.19
CA GLN A 160 -23.33 -40.05 32.21
C GLN A 160 -22.12 -39.38 31.53
N GLY A 161 -21.31 -40.17 30.83
CA GLY A 161 -20.23 -39.71 29.99
C GLY A 161 -20.74 -39.13 28.67
N PRO A 162 -19.83 -38.55 27.87
CA PRO A 162 -20.14 -38.13 26.52
C PRO A 162 -20.65 -39.33 25.69
N LYS A 163 -21.60 -39.08 24.77
CA LYS A 163 -22.19 -40.13 23.91
C LYS A 163 -21.15 -40.93 23.13
N SER A 164 -20.01 -40.29 22.86
CA SER A 164 -18.83 -40.85 22.22
C SER A 164 -17.63 -40.45 23.08
N PRO A 165 -16.90 -41.41 23.67
CA PRO A 165 -15.67 -41.16 24.43
C PRO A 165 -14.69 -40.26 23.66
N ARG A 166 -14.52 -40.54 22.36
CA ARG A 166 -13.65 -39.78 21.47
C ARG A 166 -14.10 -38.33 21.29
N ASP A 167 -15.40 -38.09 21.10
CA ASP A 167 -15.91 -36.73 20.92
C ASP A 167 -15.81 -35.93 22.22
N GLY A 168 -16.04 -36.57 23.37
CA GLY A 168 -15.84 -35.93 24.66
C GLY A 168 -14.39 -35.56 24.96
N VAL A 169 -13.41 -36.33 24.46
CA VAL A 169 -12.00 -35.96 24.51
C VAL A 169 -11.72 -34.78 23.60
N ARG A 170 -12.24 -34.79 22.36
CA ARG A 170 -12.09 -33.67 21.41
C ARG A 170 -12.66 -32.36 21.94
N ASP A 171 -13.87 -32.38 22.50
CA ASP A 171 -14.51 -31.19 23.07
C ASP A 171 -13.74 -30.64 24.27
N ARG A 172 -13.18 -31.52 25.10
CA ARG A 172 -12.32 -31.10 26.22
C ARG A 172 -11.02 -30.48 25.72
N MET A 173 -10.40 -31.09 24.70
CA MET A 173 -9.16 -30.61 24.11
C MET A 173 -9.34 -29.28 23.39
N TYR A 174 -10.41 -29.14 22.62
CA TYR A 174 -10.76 -27.89 21.94
C TYR A 174 -10.91 -26.75 22.94
N ARG A 175 -11.71 -26.94 24.01
CA ARG A 175 -11.87 -25.93 25.07
C ARG A 175 -10.54 -25.57 25.74
N LEU A 176 -9.71 -26.56 26.07
CA LEU A 176 -8.41 -26.31 26.68
C LEU A 176 -7.50 -25.48 25.78
N VAL A 177 -7.46 -25.80 24.48
CA VAL A 177 -6.65 -25.05 23.50
C VAL A 177 -7.21 -23.65 23.30
N ASP A 178 -8.53 -23.50 23.17
CA ASP A 178 -9.21 -22.22 22.98
C ASP A 178 -9.00 -21.26 24.15
N ASP A 179 -9.16 -21.75 25.39
CA ASP A 179 -8.92 -20.98 26.62
C ASP A 179 -7.47 -20.48 26.67
N ARG A 180 -6.52 -21.35 26.32
CA ARG A 180 -5.08 -21.01 26.35
C ARG A 180 -4.68 -20.09 25.21
N PHE A 181 -5.23 -20.31 24.01
CA PHE A 181 -4.98 -19.47 22.84
C PHE A 181 -5.55 -18.07 23.05
N SER A 182 -6.77 -17.95 23.58
CA SER A 182 -7.40 -16.67 23.91
C SER A 182 -6.67 -15.89 24.99
N ALA A 183 -6.00 -16.58 25.93
CA ALA A 183 -5.18 -15.96 26.96
C ALA A 183 -3.78 -15.57 26.47
N LEU A 184 -3.31 -16.14 25.35
CA LEU A 184 -1.99 -15.89 24.81
C LEU A 184 -1.93 -14.48 24.20
N ARG A 185 -0.95 -13.68 24.63
CA ARG A 185 -0.59 -12.44 23.94
C ARG A 185 0.58 -12.72 23.01
N PHE A 186 0.29 -12.82 21.72
CA PHE A 186 1.33 -12.85 20.71
C PHE A 186 1.84 -11.43 20.47
N ASP A 187 3.16 -11.26 20.56
CA ASP A 187 3.84 -10.00 20.23
C ASP A 187 4.67 -10.19 18.95
N PRO A 188 4.16 -9.74 17.79
CA PRO A 188 4.88 -9.81 16.53
C PRO A 188 6.24 -9.11 16.57
N ALA A 189 6.41 -8.12 17.46
CA ALA A 189 7.65 -7.36 17.55
C ALA A 189 8.80 -8.17 18.17
N ASN A 190 8.54 -9.32 18.80
CA ASN A 190 9.58 -10.22 19.32
C ASN A 190 9.84 -11.43 18.42
N ASP A 191 9.18 -11.51 17.27
CA ASP A 191 9.31 -12.62 16.33
C ASP A 191 10.34 -12.29 15.23
N ALA A 192 11.38 -13.10 15.09
CA ALA A 192 12.47 -12.81 14.16
C ALA A 192 12.04 -12.81 12.68
N VAL A 193 11.07 -13.66 12.30
CA VAL A 193 10.57 -13.72 10.92
C VAL A 193 9.70 -12.50 10.65
N LEU A 194 8.81 -12.12 11.59
CA LEU A 194 7.96 -10.95 11.43
C LEU A 194 8.74 -9.63 11.53
N GLN A 195 9.80 -9.57 12.34
CA GLN A 195 10.74 -8.46 12.35
C GLN A 195 11.49 -8.31 11.01
N ALA A 196 11.79 -9.41 10.32
CA ALA A 196 12.42 -9.35 9.01
C ALA A 196 11.42 -9.03 7.88
N ALA A 197 10.13 -9.29 8.10
CA ALA A 197 9.02 -9.06 7.18
C ALA A 197 8.34 -7.70 7.40
N VAL A 198 9.14 -6.64 7.60
CA VAL A 198 8.61 -5.27 7.79
C VAL A 198 7.88 -4.84 6.52
N ARG A 199 6.66 -4.34 6.70
CA ARG A 199 5.87 -3.78 5.60
C ARG A 199 6.23 -2.32 5.35
N PRO A 200 6.19 -1.85 4.09
CA PRO A 200 6.59 -0.50 3.75
C PRO A 200 5.60 0.53 4.30
N THR A 201 6.09 1.73 4.57
CA THR A 201 5.28 2.86 5.03
C THR A 201 4.50 3.50 3.89
N GLY A 202 3.35 4.12 4.20
CA GLY A 202 2.54 4.85 3.21
C GLY A 202 1.67 3.97 2.32
N LEU A 203 1.48 2.69 2.66
CA LEU A 203 0.56 1.80 1.97
C LEU A 203 -0.88 2.33 1.94
N ASP A 204 -1.29 3.10 2.95
CA ASP A 204 -2.61 3.73 3.07
C ASP A 204 -2.84 4.87 2.06
N ARG A 205 -1.78 5.45 1.50
CA ARG A 205 -1.84 6.60 0.58
C ARG A 205 -2.33 6.27 -0.83
N PHE A 206 -2.30 4.99 -1.21
CA PHE A 206 -2.65 4.52 -2.56
C PHE A 206 -3.77 3.49 -2.49
N ASP A 207 -4.73 3.61 -3.40
CA ASP A 207 -5.77 2.60 -3.53
C ASP A 207 -5.20 1.30 -4.08
N LEU A 208 -5.73 0.18 -3.62
CA LEU A 208 -5.34 -1.12 -4.14
C LEU A 208 -5.94 -1.31 -5.54
N VAL A 209 -5.07 -1.54 -6.53
CA VAL A 209 -5.49 -1.74 -7.92
C VAL A 209 -5.31 -3.20 -8.28
N THR A 210 -6.39 -3.84 -8.73
CA THR A 210 -6.35 -5.23 -9.21
C THR A 210 -6.26 -5.27 -10.73
N HIS A 211 -5.66 -6.34 -11.28
CA HIS A 211 -5.63 -6.55 -12.75
C HIS A 211 -7.04 -6.56 -13.37
N ALA A 212 -8.05 -7.03 -12.64
CA ALA A 212 -9.44 -6.99 -13.10
C ALA A 212 -9.96 -5.55 -13.23
N ALA A 213 -9.62 -4.66 -12.29
CA ALA A 213 -9.96 -3.25 -12.38
C ALA A 213 -9.23 -2.59 -13.58
N LEU A 214 -7.95 -2.89 -13.78
CA LEU A 214 -7.19 -2.41 -14.95
C LEU A 214 -7.84 -2.82 -16.27
N TYR A 215 -8.20 -4.10 -16.38
CA TYR A 215 -8.84 -4.64 -17.59
C TYR A 215 -10.19 -3.99 -17.85
N ARG A 216 -11.02 -3.85 -16.82
CA ARG A 216 -12.33 -3.17 -16.93
C ARG A 216 -12.15 -1.73 -17.41
N ASP A 217 -11.25 -0.98 -16.80
CA ASP A 217 -11.05 0.43 -17.13
C ASP A 217 -10.50 0.59 -18.56
N ARG A 218 -9.63 -0.33 -19.00
CA ARG A 218 -9.18 -0.41 -20.41
C ARG A 218 -10.35 -0.66 -21.37
N VAL A 219 -11.18 -1.66 -21.10
CA VAL A 219 -12.35 -1.99 -21.94
C VAL A 219 -13.33 -0.83 -22.01
N LEU A 220 -13.58 -0.14 -20.88
CA LEU A 220 -14.45 1.04 -20.86
C LEU A 220 -13.90 2.19 -21.70
N ARG A 221 -12.57 2.44 -21.67
CA ARG A 221 -11.94 3.44 -22.54
C ARG A 221 -12.04 3.08 -24.03
N GLU A 222 -11.78 1.82 -24.37
CA GLU A 222 -11.89 1.32 -25.75
C GLU A 222 -13.34 1.45 -26.28
N GLN A 223 -14.34 1.11 -25.44
CA GLN A 223 -15.75 1.28 -25.78
C GLN A 223 -16.14 2.76 -25.94
N ALA A 224 -15.68 3.64 -25.04
CA ALA A 224 -15.95 5.08 -25.14
C ALA A 224 -15.34 5.69 -26.41
N ALA A 225 -14.12 5.29 -26.79
CA ALA A 225 -13.46 5.73 -28.01
C ALA A 225 -14.16 5.22 -29.28
N THR A 226 -14.79 4.05 -29.22
CA THR A 226 -15.55 3.46 -30.34
C THR A 226 -16.93 4.13 -30.52
N GLN A 227 -17.50 4.71 -29.46
CA GLN A 227 -18.79 5.44 -29.52
C GLN A 227 -18.64 6.90 -29.97
N GLN A 228 -17.42 7.44 -30.02
CA GLN A 228 -17.13 8.81 -30.47
C GLN A 228 -16.73 8.91 -31.95
N ASN A 229 -16.54 7.77 -32.62
CA ASN A 229 -16.32 7.67 -34.07
C ASN A 229 -17.59 7.21 -34.78
#